data_AF-A0A536WI73-F1
#
_entry.id   AF-A0A536WI73-F1
#
_cell.length_a   1.000
_cell.length_b   1.000
_cell.length_c   1.000
_cell.angle_alpha   90.00
_cell.angle_beta   90.00
_cell.angle_gamma   90.00
#
_symmetry.space_group_name_H-M   'P 1'
#
loop_
_entity.id
_entity.type
_entity.pdbx_description
1 polymer ?
#
loop_
_entity_poly.entity_id
_entity_poly.type
_entity_poly.pdbx_seq_one_letter_code
_entity_poly.pdbx_strand_id
1 'polypeptide(L)'
;MPVKETPGTAFEALAQFAAPVAKPAAMALAVIVFTILMLVNRENMRDRLIGLLGTGRINAMTRAMAEASYRVSRYLATQLVVNAMFGIPFGIALYFIGIPNALLFGLLGMVLRFVPYVGVWVAAAMPAVLAFAISDNWTQVLWTVGVFAALELLLAYVIEPWLYGKSAGLSPVAIIAAVMFWTWLWGPIGLLLATPLTVCVAVIGRHLPELGYLNVLLGVDPVLSPEQRFYQRLLALDHEEAQDMIEQHAAAHGVAATFDEVMVPALTLAKLDRRKGALEPSRERYIYEHVRRIVEELEASPAREAGAPVCVVAAHDEADHIAALMVAKLLPAAQTGVLGAGALASDIAQAAGERRCEVVFISAVPPNAAHYAGYL
;
A
#
# COMPACT_ATOMS: atom_id res chain seq x y z
N MET A 1 17.43 -33.85 -61.07
CA MET A 1 16.36 -34.45 -60.24
C MET A 1 16.29 -33.64 -58.95
N PRO A 2 15.17 -32.98 -58.62
CA PRO A 2 15.02 -32.39 -57.31
C PRO A 2 14.63 -33.51 -56.32
N VAL A 3 15.33 -33.57 -55.20
CA VAL A 3 15.03 -34.47 -54.08
C VAL A 3 13.67 -34.07 -53.53
N LYS A 4 12.67 -34.95 -53.64
CA LYS A 4 11.41 -34.84 -52.91
C LYS A 4 11.73 -35.02 -51.42
N GLU A 5 11.68 -33.94 -50.66
CA GLU A 5 11.60 -34.03 -49.20
C GLU A 5 10.33 -34.82 -48.85
N THR A 6 10.52 -35.93 -48.13
CA THR A 6 9.42 -36.71 -47.55
C THR A 6 8.66 -35.83 -46.56
N PRO A 7 7.31 -35.79 -46.57
CA PRO A 7 6.56 -35.07 -45.58
C PRO A 7 6.89 -35.68 -44.21
N GLY A 8 7.33 -34.84 -43.27
CA GLY A 8 7.57 -35.24 -41.88
C GLY A 8 6.39 -36.05 -41.37
N THR A 9 6.69 -37.15 -40.66
CA THR A 9 5.65 -38.07 -40.19
C THR A 9 4.63 -37.30 -39.34
N ALA A 10 3.34 -37.65 -39.42
CA ALA A 10 2.28 -36.99 -38.65
C ALA A 10 2.59 -36.89 -37.14
N PHE A 11 3.43 -37.80 -36.64
CA PHE A 11 3.99 -37.80 -35.30
C PHE A 11 4.94 -36.63 -35.01
N GLU A 12 5.80 -36.23 -35.95
CA GLU A 12 6.70 -35.07 -35.80
C GLU A 12 5.93 -33.76 -35.79
N ALA A 13 4.90 -33.64 -36.64
CA ALA A 13 4.00 -32.50 -36.62
C ALA A 13 3.25 -32.43 -35.27
N LEU A 14 2.69 -33.54 -34.80
CA LEU A 14 2.05 -33.63 -33.47
C LEU A 14 3.01 -33.31 -32.32
N ALA A 15 4.25 -33.78 -32.38
CA ALA A 15 5.27 -33.52 -31.38
C ALA A 15 5.66 -32.03 -31.34
N GLN A 16 5.76 -31.36 -32.50
CA GLN A 16 6.04 -29.92 -32.58
C GLN A 16 4.90 -29.07 -32.00
N PHE A 17 3.64 -29.47 -32.15
CA PHE A 17 2.50 -28.78 -31.53
C PHE A 17 2.31 -29.12 -30.05
N ALA A 18 2.67 -30.34 -29.62
CA ALA A 18 2.51 -30.78 -28.23
C ALA A 18 3.64 -30.31 -27.31
N ALA A 19 4.86 -30.13 -27.83
CA ALA A 19 6.04 -29.78 -27.03
C ALA A 19 5.88 -28.49 -26.19
N PRO A 20 5.26 -27.39 -26.68
CA PRO A 20 5.05 -26.18 -25.89
C PRO A 20 4.02 -26.35 -24.75
N VAL A 21 3.08 -27.29 -24.91
CA VAL A 21 1.97 -27.54 -23.96
C VAL A 21 2.32 -28.60 -22.93
N ALA A 22 3.21 -29.53 -23.26
CA ALA A 22 3.57 -30.68 -22.43
C ALA A 22 4.11 -30.27 -21.04
N LYS A 23 5.02 -29.29 -21.00
CA LYS A 23 5.64 -28.84 -19.74
C LYS A 23 4.61 -28.14 -18.81
N PRO A 24 3.82 -27.15 -19.26
CA PRO A 24 2.73 -26.59 -18.46
C PRO A 24 1.72 -27.65 -18.00
N ALA A 25 1.37 -28.61 -18.84
CA ALA A 25 0.40 -29.66 -18.51
C ALA A 25 0.91 -30.61 -17.42
N ALA A 26 2.17 -31.06 -17.51
CA ALA A 26 2.79 -31.90 -16.48
C ALA A 26 2.85 -31.16 -15.12
N MET A 27 3.14 -29.86 -15.16
CA MET A 27 3.18 -29.00 -13.98
C MET A 27 1.78 -28.80 -13.39
N ALA A 28 0.76 -28.58 -14.22
CA ALA A 28 -0.63 -28.52 -13.79
C ALA A 28 -1.07 -29.82 -13.11
N LEU A 29 -0.73 -30.98 -13.69
CA LEU A 29 -1.01 -32.28 -13.10
C LEU A 29 -0.34 -32.43 -11.73
N ALA A 30 0.94 -32.06 -11.60
CA ALA A 30 1.65 -32.10 -10.34
C ALA A 30 0.99 -31.19 -9.28
N VAL A 31 0.58 -29.98 -9.65
CA VAL A 31 -0.15 -29.06 -8.75
C VAL A 31 -1.49 -29.65 -8.33
N ILE A 32 -2.25 -30.24 -9.26
CA ILE A 32 -3.54 -30.88 -8.94
C ILE A 32 -3.35 -32.03 -7.95
N VAL A 33 -2.39 -32.92 -8.23
CA VAL A 33 -2.08 -34.05 -7.33
C VAL A 33 -1.64 -33.54 -5.96
N PHE A 34 -0.73 -32.57 -5.91
CA PHE A 34 -0.28 -31.96 -4.66
C PHE A 34 -1.44 -31.31 -3.89
N THR A 35 -2.32 -30.59 -4.58
CA THR A 35 -3.49 -29.95 -3.99
C THR A 35 -4.44 -30.98 -3.40
N ILE A 36 -4.72 -32.08 -4.12
CA ILE A 36 -5.55 -33.19 -3.62
C ILE A 36 -4.93 -33.80 -2.37
N LEU A 37 -3.62 -34.08 -2.37
CA LEU A 37 -2.92 -34.64 -1.22
C LEU A 37 -2.96 -33.70 0.00
N MET A 38 -2.83 -32.39 -0.24
CA MET A 38 -2.95 -31.37 0.80
C MET A 38 -4.37 -31.26 1.34
N LEU A 39 -5.39 -31.37 0.47
CA LEU A 39 -6.80 -31.31 0.86
C LEU A 39 -7.21 -32.55 1.67
N VAL A 40 -6.73 -33.72 1.31
CA VAL A 40 -6.93 -34.97 2.06
C VAL A 40 -6.27 -34.89 3.43
N ASN A 41 -5.07 -34.30 3.52
CA ASN A 41 -4.34 -34.13 4.78
C ASN A 41 -4.59 -32.78 5.47
N ARG A 42 -5.69 -32.08 5.15
CA ARG A 42 -5.93 -30.71 5.61
C ARG A 42 -5.93 -30.56 7.14
N GLU A 43 -6.46 -31.56 7.85
CA GLU A 43 -6.58 -31.55 9.32
C GLU A 43 -5.20 -31.72 9.96
N ASN A 44 -4.43 -32.70 9.50
CA ASN A 44 -3.05 -32.91 9.92
C ASN A 44 -2.14 -31.71 9.62
N MET A 45 -2.33 -31.05 8.47
CA MET A 45 -1.57 -29.85 8.10
C MET A 45 -1.93 -28.67 9.03
N ARG A 46 -3.22 -28.47 9.30
CA ARG A 46 -3.69 -27.44 10.23
C ARG A 46 -3.13 -27.67 11.63
N ASP A 47 -3.16 -28.90 12.12
CA ASP A 47 -2.67 -29.24 13.46
C ASP A 47 -1.15 -29.05 13.57
N ARG A 48 -0.39 -29.40 12.53
CA ARG A 48 1.06 -29.12 12.46
C ARG A 48 1.37 -27.62 12.44
N LEU A 49 0.61 -26.83 11.69
CA LEU A 49 0.75 -25.37 11.66
C LEU A 49 0.44 -24.75 13.03
N ILE A 50 -0.62 -25.21 13.70
CA ILE A 50 -0.96 -24.76 15.06
C ILE A 50 0.12 -25.16 16.07
N GLY A 51 0.67 -26.38 15.93
CA GLY A 51 1.75 -26.88 16.78
C GLY A 51 3.06 -26.09 16.64
N LEU A 52 3.40 -25.65 15.42
CA LEU A 52 4.61 -24.85 15.16
C LEU A 52 4.53 -23.42 15.73
N LEU A 53 3.33 -22.85 15.85
CA LEU A 53 3.12 -21.43 16.19
C LEU A 53 2.65 -21.20 17.65
N GLY A 54 2.52 -22.28 18.42
CA GLY A 54 2.11 -22.26 19.82
C GLY A 54 0.60 -22.33 20.03
N THR A 55 0.18 -23.18 20.97
CA THR A 55 -1.23 -23.49 21.27
C THR A 55 -2.05 -22.30 21.81
N GLY A 56 -1.39 -21.23 22.27
CA GLY A 56 -2.06 -20.01 22.77
C GLY A 56 -2.69 -19.12 21.69
N ARG A 57 -2.50 -19.43 20.39
CA ARG A 57 -2.88 -18.54 19.26
C ARG A 57 -3.90 -19.15 18.28
N ILE A 58 -4.62 -20.20 18.68
CA ILE A 58 -5.59 -20.93 17.83
C ILE A 58 -6.67 -20.01 17.24
N ASN A 59 -7.17 -19.05 18.05
CA ASN A 59 -8.18 -18.09 17.61
C ASN A 59 -7.67 -17.14 16.52
N ALA A 60 -6.44 -16.65 16.65
CA ALA A 60 -5.82 -15.76 15.66
C ALA A 60 -5.57 -16.50 14.34
N MET A 61 -5.04 -17.73 14.41
CA MET A 61 -4.79 -18.55 13.21
C MET A 61 -6.09 -18.93 12.50
N THR A 62 -7.13 -19.30 13.25
CA THR A 62 -8.43 -19.66 12.66
C THR A 62 -9.07 -18.46 11.95
N ARG A 63 -8.97 -17.25 12.52
CA ARG A 63 -9.42 -16.01 11.86
C ARG A 63 -8.61 -15.71 10.60
N ALA A 64 -7.28 -15.83 10.66
CA ALA A 64 -6.40 -15.61 9.51
C ALA A 64 -6.73 -16.56 8.35
N MET A 65 -6.95 -17.86 8.62
CA MET A 65 -7.32 -18.83 7.59
C MET A 65 -8.71 -18.56 7.00
N ALA A 66 -9.69 -18.20 7.83
CA ALA A 66 -11.04 -17.87 7.37
C ALA A 66 -11.03 -16.62 6.47
N GLU A 67 -10.29 -15.58 6.88
CA GLU A 67 -10.16 -14.37 6.09
C GLU A 67 -9.39 -14.61 4.78
N ALA A 68 -8.30 -15.38 4.82
CA ALA A 68 -7.56 -15.77 3.63
C ALA A 68 -8.46 -16.52 2.63
N SER A 69 -9.20 -17.53 3.11
CA SER A 69 -10.15 -18.29 2.28
C SER A 69 -11.24 -17.39 1.68
N TYR A 70 -11.82 -16.51 2.49
CA TYR A 70 -12.82 -15.55 2.02
C TYR A 70 -12.29 -14.63 0.92
N ARG A 71 -11.07 -14.11 1.08
CA ARG A 71 -10.43 -13.23 0.08
C ARG A 71 -10.12 -13.96 -1.22
N VAL A 72 -9.62 -15.20 -1.16
CA VAL A 72 -9.39 -16.02 -2.37
C VAL A 72 -10.71 -16.34 -3.08
N SER A 73 -11.73 -16.78 -2.32
CA SER A 73 -13.04 -17.10 -2.88
C SER A 73 -13.66 -15.88 -3.56
N ARG A 74 -13.63 -14.72 -2.90
CA ARG A 74 -14.12 -13.47 -3.46
C ARG A 74 -13.36 -13.06 -4.72
N TYR A 75 -12.04 -13.22 -4.76
CA TYR A 75 -11.23 -12.95 -5.95
C TYR A 75 -11.63 -13.84 -7.12
N LEU A 76 -11.71 -15.16 -6.91
CA LEU A 76 -12.08 -16.11 -7.97
C LEU A 76 -13.51 -15.87 -8.49
N ALA A 77 -14.46 -15.58 -7.59
CA ALA A 77 -15.83 -15.24 -7.96
C ALA A 77 -15.87 -13.94 -8.78
N THR A 78 -15.11 -12.92 -8.36
CA THR A 78 -15.00 -11.64 -9.08
C THR A 78 -14.41 -11.86 -10.48
N GLN A 79 -13.33 -12.64 -10.59
CA GLN A 79 -12.71 -12.98 -11.88
C GLN A 79 -13.68 -13.72 -12.80
N LEU A 80 -14.46 -14.67 -12.26
CA LEU A 80 -15.47 -15.39 -13.02
C LEU A 80 -16.54 -14.43 -13.58
N VAL A 81 -17.01 -13.49 -12.76
CA VAL A 81 -18.01 -12.48 -13.19
C VAL A 81 -17.44 -11.60 -14.30
N VAL A 82 -16.21 -11.08 -14.15
CA VAL A 82 -15.55 -10.25 -15.18
C VAL A 82 -15.37 -11.05 -16.47
N ASN A 83 -14.86 -12.28 -16.39
CA ASN A 83 -14.66 -13.13 -17.55
C ASN A 83 -15.98 -13.50 -18.23
N ALA A 84 -17.07 -13.64 -17.47
CA ALA A 84 -18.41 -13.87 -18.02
C ALA A 84 -18.97 -12.62 -18.70
N MET A 85 -18.76 -11.43 -18.13
CA MET A 85 -19.10 -10.15 -18.74
C MET A 85 -18.36 -9.90 -20.05
N PHE A 86 -17.21 -10.54 -20.26
CA PHE A 86 -16.54 -10.56 -21.56
C PHE A 86 -17.11 -11.66 -22.49
N GLY A 87 -17.06 -12.92 -22.03
CA GLY A 87 -17.28 -14.09 -22.88
C GLY A 87 -18.70 -14.19 -23.43
N ILE A 88 -19.70 -13.80 -22.65
CA ILE A 88 -21.11 -13.85 -23.06
C ILE A 88 -21.39 -12.82 -24.18
N PRO A 89 -21.12 -11.51 -24.02
CA PRO A 89 -21.29 -10.55 -25.10
C PRO A 89 -20.40 -10.85 -26.31
N PHE A 90 -19.16 -11.32 -26.10
CA PHE A 90 -18.28 -11.67 -27.20
C PHE A 90 -18.83 -12.82 -28.03
N GLY A 91 -19.30 -13.90 -27.40
CA GLY A 91 -19.94 -15.02 -28.10
C GLY A 91 -21.21 -14.59 -28.85
N ILE A 92 -22.03 -13.72 -28.25
CA ILE A 92 -23.22 -13.16 -28.91
C ILE A 92 -22.82 -12.33 -30.14
N ALA A 93 -21.80 -11.50 -30.03
CA ALA A 93 -21.35 -10.68 -31.15
C ALA A 93 -20.78 -11.53 -32.29
N LEU A 94 -19.97 -12.56 -31.98
CA LEU A 94 -19.46 -13.50 -32.98
C LEU A 94 -20.60 -14.22 -33.72
N TYR A 95 -21.68 -14.56 -33.01
CA TYR A 95 -22.87 -15.15 -33.61
C TYR A 95 -23.50 -14.21 -34.64
N PHE A 96 -23.65 -12.92 -34.32
CA PHE A 96 -24.18 -11.93 -35.26
C PHE A 96 -23.23 -11.60 -36.43
N ILE A 97 -21.91 -11.71 -36.22
CA ILE A 97 -20.90 -11.57 -37.28
C ILE A 97 -20.94 -12.77 -38.25
N GLY A 98 -21.51 -13.90 -37.82
CA GLY A 98 -21.61 -15.13 -38.61
C GLY A 98 -20.42 -16.07 -38.43
N ILE A 99 -19.65 -15.94 -37.35
CA ILE A 99 -18.52 -16.83 -37.07
C ILE A 99 -19.03 -18.19 -36.57
N PRO A 100 -18.64 -19.31 -37.22
CA PRO A 100 -19.00 -20.65 -36.78
C PRO A 100 -18.53 -20.92 -35.35
N ASN A 101 -19.29 -21.73 -34.60
CA ASN A 101 -18.96 -22.06 -33.22
C ASN A 101 -18.78 -20.83 -32.31
N ALA A 102 -19.52 -19.74 -32.53
CA ALA A 102 -19.45 -18.52 -31.73
C ALA A 102 -19.55 -18.78 -30.21
N LEU A 103 -20.41 -19.72 -29.79
CA LEU A 103 -20.54 -20.13 -28.39
C LEU A 103 -19.24 -20.74 -27.83
N LEU A 104 -18.54 -21.55 -28.62
CA LEU A 104 -17.25 -22.14 -28.24
C LEU A 104 -16.23 -21.03 -27.98
N PHE A 105 -16.14 -20.03 -28.85
CA PHE A 105 -15.19 -18.93 -28.69
C PHE A 105 -15.54 -17.99 -27.53
N GLY A 106 -16.82 -17.74 -27.28
CA GLY A 106 -17.26 -17.01 -26.09
C GLY A 106 -16.87 -17.73 -24.78
N LEU A 107 -17.09 -19.05 -24.72
CA LEU A 107 -16.70 -19.88 -23.57
C LEU A 107 -15.19 -20.01 -23.44
N LEU A 108 -14.47 -20.25 -24.54
CA LEU A 108 -13.01 -20.26 -24.55
C LEU A 108 -12.45 -18.91 -24.10
N GLY A 109 -13.04 -17.79 -24.53
CA GLY A 109 -12.67 -16.46 -24.04
C GLY A 109 -12.87 -16.35 -22.52
N MET A 110 -14.00 -16.80 -21.99
CA MET A 110 -14.26 -16.80 -20.55
C MET A 110 -13.22 -17.62 -19.76
N VAL A 111 -12.84 -18.80 -20.26
CA VAL A 111 -11.88 -19.70 -19.61
C VAL A 111 -10.44 -19.21 -19.78
N LEU A 112 -10.03 -18.87 -21.00
CA LEU A 112 -8.66 -18.44 -21.30
C LEU A 112 -8.31 -17.15 -20.58
N ARG A 113 -9.27 -16.24 -20.36
CA ARG A 113 -9.05 -15.01 -19.59
C ARG A 113 -8.74 -15.22 -18.11
N PHE A 114 -8.79 -16.45 -17.59
CA PHE A 114 -8.14 -16.75 -16.31
C PHE A 114 -6.61 -16.72 -16.42
N VAL A 115 -6.02 -16.86 -17.60
CA VAL A 115 -4.56 -16.82 -17.81
C VAL A 115 -4.15 -15.39 -18.18
N PRO A 116 -3.48 -14.64 -17.28
CA PRO A 116 -3.11 -13.26 -17.57
C PRO A 116 -2.17 -13.15 -18.77
N TYR A 117 -2.29 -12.06 -19.53
CA TYR A 117 -1.56 -11.74 -20.76
C TYR A 117 -1.80 -12.73 -21.91
N VAL A 118 -1.45 -14.00 -21.75
CA VAL A 118 -1.51 -15.01 -22.82
C VAL A 118 -2.95 -15.34 -23.20
N GLY A 119 -3.83 -15.49 -22.21
CA GLY A 119 -5.21 -15.92 -22.42
C GLY A 119 -6.02 -14.97 -23.29
N VAL A 120 -5.83 -13.66 -23.09
CA VAL A 120 -6.49 -12.60 -23.87
C VAL A 120 -6.08 -12.69 -25.34
N TRP A 121 -4.78 -12.79 -25.62
CA TRP A 121 -4.28 -12.87 -26.99
C TRP A 121 -4.71 -14.15 -27.71
N VAL A 122 -4.69 -15.30 -27.03
CA VAL A 122 -5.16 -16.56 -27.61
C VAL A 122 -6.67 -16.50 -27.88
N ALA A 123 -7.45 -15.96 -26.94
CA ALA A 123 -8.90 -15.79 -27.10
C ALA A 123 -9.27 -14.83 -28.24
N ALA A 124 -8.42 -13.84 -28.54
CA ALA A 124 -8.59 -12.94 -29.70
C ALA A 124 -8.18 -13.63 -31.01
N ALA A 125 -7.03 -14.28 -31.01
CA ALA A 125 -6.42 -14.84 -32.22
C ALA A 125 -7.25 -15.98 -32.82
N MET A 126 -7.78 -16.88 -31.98
CA MET A 126 -8.53 -18.04 -32.47
C MET A 126 -9.73 -17.68 -33.36
N PRO A 127 -10.71 -16.85 -32.92
CA PRO A 127 -11.82 -16.46 -33.77
C PRO A 127 -11.40 -15.52 -34.91
N ALA A 128 -10.36 -14.69 -34.74
CA ALA A 128 -9.87 -13.81 -35.81
C ALA A 128 -9.23 -14.60 -36.97
N VAL A 129 -8.42 -15.63 -36.66
CA VAL A 129 -7.84 -16.53 -37.66
C VAL A 129 -8.93 -17.35 -38.34
N LEU A 130 -9.92 -17.84 -37.58
CA LEU A 130 -11.05 -18.54 -38.18
C LEU A 130 -11.84 -17.63 -39.11
N ALA A 131 -12.15 -16.40 -38.68
CA ALA A 131 -12.81 -15.40 -39.51
C ALA A 131 -12.03 -15.20 -40.82
N PHE A 132 -10.72 -15.02 -40.74
CA PHE A 132 -9.86 -14.85 -41.92
C PHE A 132 -9.88 -16.07 -42.85
N ALA A 133 -9.92 -17.28 -42.29
CA ALA A 133 -9.91 -18.51 -43.06
C ALA A 133 -11.23 -18.78 -43.81
N ILE A 134 -12.36 -18.30 -43.30
CA ILE A 134 -13.69 -18.57 -43.86
C ILE A 134 -14.26 -17.40 -44.67
N SER A 135 -13.74 -16.18 -44.47
CA SER A 135 -14.31 -14.97 -45.05
C SER A 135 -13.70 -14.65 -46.42
N ASP A 136 -14.53 -14.36 -47.41
CA ASP A 136 -14.08 -13.87 -48.72
C ASP A 136 -13.59 -12.41 -48.67
N ASN A 137 -13.83 -11.70 -47.56
CA ASN A 137 -13.45 -10.29 -47.36
C ASN A 137 -13.00 -10.00 -45.93
N TRP A 138 -12.28 -8.89 -45.72
CA TRP A 138 -11.73 -8.50 -44.41
C TRP A 138 -12.78 -8.04 -43.39
N THR A 139 -14.04 -7.91 -43.78
CA THR A 139 -15.10 -7.31 -42.94
C THR A 139 -15.35 -8.13 -41.68
N GLN A 140 -15.46 -9.45 -41.79
CA GLN A 140 -15.69 -10.32 -40.64
C GLN A 140 -14.51 -10.32 -39.66
N VAL A 141 -13.28 -10.26 -40.18
CA VAL A 141 -12.06 -10.17 -39.37
C VAL A 141 -12.03 -8.84 -38.61
N LEU A 142 -12.28 -7.72 -39.30
CA LEU A 142 -12.28 -6.39 -38.70
C LEU A 142 -13.36 -6.23 -37.63
N TRP A 143 -14.57 -6.74 -37.86
CA TRP A 143 -15.62 -6.74 -36.84
C TRP A 143 -15.28 -7.63 -35.65
N THR A 144 -14.71 -8.81 -35.89
CA THR A 144 -14.30 -9.74 -34.81
C THR A 144 -13.26 -9.10 -33.90
N VAL A 145 -12.20 -8.54 -34.50
CA VAL A 145 -11.14 -7.83 -33.76
C VAL A 145 -11.68 -6.56 -33.11
N GLY A 146 -12.53 -5.80 -33.82
CA GLY A 146 -13.12 -4.57 -33.33
C GLY A 146 -14.00 -4.79 -32.09
N VAL A 147 -14.86 -5.81 -32.10
CA VAL A 147 -15.69 -6.15 -30.93
C VAL A 147 -14.83 -6.66 -29.79
N PHE A 148 -13.84 -7.52 -30.07
CA PHE A 148 -12.91 -7.99 -29.04
C PHE A 148 -12.24 -6.80 -28.33
N ALA A 149 -11.66 -5.87 -29.11
CA ALA A 149 -10.99 -4.70 -28.59
C ALA A 149 -11.95 -3.77 -27.84
N ALA A 150 -13.16 -3.54 -28.36
CA ALA A 150 -14.15 -2.69 -27.69
C ALA A 150 -14.57 -3.26 -26.32
N LEU A 151 -14.82 -4.57 -26.25
CA LEU A 151 -15.13 -5.24 -24.98
C LEU A 151 -13.94 -5.19 -24.03
N GLU A 152 -12.72 -5.42 -24.52
CA GLU A 152 -11.52 -5.38 -23.69
C GLU A 152 -11.29 -3.99 -23.09
N LEU A 153 -11.41 -2.93 -23.91
CA LEU A 153 -11.29 -1.55 -23.46
C LEU A 153 -12.39 -1.21 -22.44
N LEU A 154 -13.63 -1.62 -22.68
CA LEU A 154 -14.73 -1.41 -21.75
C LEU A 154 -14.48 -2.09 -20.41
N LEU A 155 -13.99 -3.34 -20.43
CA LEU A 155 -13.65 -4.06 -19.21
C LEU A 155 -12.51 -3.37 -18.46
N ALA A 156 -11.38 -3.14 -19.15
CA ALA A 156 -10.16 -2.60 -18.53
C ALA A 156 -10.33 -1.19 -17.96
N TYR A 157 -11.12 -0.33 -18.62
CA TYR A 157 -11.27 1.06 -18.19
C TYR A 157 -12.52 1.36 -17.38
N VAL A 158 -13.55 0.49 -17.41
CA VAL A 158 -14.82 0.75 -16.71
C VAL A 158 -15.10 -0.32 -15.65
N ILE A 159 -15.16 -1.59 -16.06
CA ILE A 159 -15.59 -2.67 -15.16
C ILE A 159 -14.51 -2.98 -14.12
N GLU A 160 -13.26 -3.15 -14.54
CA GLU A 160 -12.16 -3.52 -13.65
C GLU A 160 -11.92 -2.43 -12.57
N PRO A 161 -11.84 -1.13 -12.88
CA PRO A 161 -11.71 -0.10 -11.84
C PRO A 161 -12.91 -0.05 -10.90
N TRP A 162 -14.13 -0.30 -11.40
CA TRP A 162 -15.32 -0.32 -10.54
C TRP A 162 -15.34 -1.52 -9.60
N LEU A 163 -14.89 -2.69 -10.07
CA LEU A 163 -14.94 -3.94 -9.33
C LEU A 163 -13.73 -4.14 -8.39
N TYR A 164 -12.57 -3.62 -8.78
CA TYR A 164 -11.30 -3.72 -8.04
C TYR A 164 -10.87 -2.39 -7.37
N GLY A 165 -11.68 -1.32 -7.44
CA GLY A 165 -11.34 0.07 -7.09
C GLY A 165 -10.89 0.36 -5.66
N LYS A 166 -10.79 -0.64 -4.79
CA LYS A 166 -9.97 -0.58 -3.58
C LYS A 166 -8.91 -1.66 -3.74
N SER A 167 -7.66 -1.22 -3.92
CA SER A 167 -6.48 -2.09 -4.02
C SER A 167 -6.56 -3.21 -2.98
N ALA A 168 -6.02 -4.38 -3.31
CA ALA A 168 -6.07 -5.58 -2.45
C ALA A 168 -5.36 -5.42 -1.07
N GLY A 169 -5.05 -4.18 -0.66
CA GLY A 169 -4.23 -3.83 0.49
C GLY A 169 -2.77 -4.18 0.28
N LEU A 170 -2.34 -4.39 -0.98
CA LEU A 170 -0.98 -4.75 -1.34
C LEU A 170 -0.27 -3.61 -2.06
N SER A 171 0.99 -3.36 -1.71
CA SER A 171 1.80 -2.36 -2.39
C SER A 171 2.06 -2.77 -3.86
N PRO A 172 2.21 -1.82 -4.79
CA PRO A 172 2.54 -2.14 -6.19
C PRO A 172 3.81 -2.99 -6.31
N VAL A 173 4.83 -2.68 -5.49
CA VAL A 173 6.08 -3.43 -5.43
C VAL A 173 5.83 -4.86 -4.96
N ALA A 174 4.98 -5.07 -3.95
CA ALA A 174 4.62 -6.40 -3.48
C ALA A 174 3.88 -7.22 -4.55
N ILE A 175 3.01 -6.60 -5.35
CA ILE A 175 2.32 -7.27 -6.46
C ILE A 175 3.33 -7.72 -7.52
N ILE A 176 4.27 -6.86 -7.91
CA ILE A 176 5.31 -7.20 -8.90
C ILE A 176 6.20 -8.33 -8.37
N ALA A 177 6.71 -8.19 -7.15
CA ALA A 177 7.55 -9.20 -6.51
C ALA A 177 6.82 -10.55 -6.38
N ALA A 178 5.54 -10.52 -5.99
CA ALA A 178 4.68 -11.69 -5.94
C ALA A 178 4.54 -12.36 -7.31
N VAL A 179 4.18 -11.60 -8.34
CA VAL A 179 4.04 -12.12 -9.71
C VAL A 179 5.34 -12.79 -10.15
N MET A 180 6.49 -12.17 -9.92
CA MET A 180 7.79 -12.76 -10.26
C MET A 180 8.05 -14.04 -9.47
N PHE A 181 7.87 -14.01 -8.14
CA PHE A 181 8.12 -15.14 -7.26
C PHE A 181 7.22 -16.34 -7.58
N TRP A 182 5.90 -16.11 -7.67
CA TRP A 182 4.94 -17.18 -7.93
C TRP A 182 5.05 -17.71 -9.35
N THR A 183 5.32 -16.86 -10.35
CA THR A 183 5.57 -17.30 -11.73
C THR A 183 6.84 -18.14 -11.83
N TRP A 184 7.90 -17.76 -11.12
CA TRP A 184 9.12 -18.56 -11.07
C TRP A 184 8.88 -19.93 -10.41
N LEU A 185 8.05 -19.97 -9.35
CA LEU A 185 7.77 -21.19 -8.61
C LEU A 185 6.86 -22.16 -9.38
N TRP A 186 5.73 -21.67 -9.92
CA TRP A 186 4.67 -22.50 -10.51
C TRP A 186 4.33 -22.16 -11.98
N GLY A 187 5.12 -21.32 -12.65
CA GLY A 187 4.88 -20.94 -14.04
C GLY A 187 3.57 -20.16 -14.22
N PRO A 188 2.81 -20.40 -15.31
CA PRO A 188 1.55 -19.69 -15.59
C PRO A 188 0.49 -19.83 -14.49
N ILE A 189 0.46 -20.95 -13.77
CA ILE A 189 -0.47 -21.17 -12.66
C ILE A 189 -0.10 -20.26 -11.49
N GLY A 190 1.20 -20.12 -11.22
CA GLY A 190 1.71 -19.20 -10.22
C GLY A 190 1.39 -17.75 -10.54
N LEU A 191 1.50 -17.36 -11.82
CA LEU A 191 1.07 -16.04 -12.28
C LEU A 191 -0.42 -15.77 -11.98
N LEU A 192 -1.30 -16.72 -12.32
CA LEU A 192 -2.74 -16.60 -12.06
C LEU A 192 -3.06 -16.48 -10.56
N LEU A 193 -2.36 -17.24 -9.73
CA LEU A 193 -2.60 -17.28 -8.28
C LEU A 193 -1.73 -16.27 -7.50
N ALA A 194 -0.89 -15.49 -8.15
CA ALA A 194 0.09 -14.63 -7.48
C ALA A 194 -0.59 -13.65 -6.52
N THR A 195 -1.61 -12.93 -7.01
CA THR A 195 -2.37 -11.97 -6.22
C THR A 195 -3.09 -12.63 -5.03
N PRO A 196 -3.95 -13.66 -5.22
CA PRO A 196 -4.67 -14.27 -4.09
C PRO A 196 -3.73 -14.94 -3.06
N LEU A 197 -2.65 -15.60 -3.49
CA LEU A 197 -1.69 -16.21 -2.57
C LEU A 197 -0.95 -15.17 -1.74
N THR A 198 -0.55 -14.06 -2.36
CA THR A 198 0.13 -12.97 -1.66
C THR A 198 -0.78 -12.29 -0.67
N VAL A 199 -2.06 -12.14 -0.99
CA VAL A 199 -3.07 -11.67 -0.04
C VAL A 199 -3.18 -12.62 1.15
N CYS A 200 -3.16 -13.94 0.95
CA CYS A 200 -3.14 -14.91 2.06
C CYS A 200 -1.91 -14.72 2.96
N VAL A 201 -0.71 -14.59 2.36
CA VAL A 201 0.54 -14.34 3.10
C VAL A 201 0.46 -13.05 3.91
N ALA A 202 -0.05 -11.97 3.32
CA ALA A 202 -0.22 -10.69 4.01
C ALA A 202 -1.24 -10.76 5.16
N VAL A 203 -2.35 -11.50 5.00
CA VAL A 203 -3.35 -11.70 6.07
C VAL A 203 -2.78 -12.49 7.23
N ILE A 204 -1.99 -13.53 6.93
CA ILE A 204 -1.27 -14.30 7.96
C ILE A 204 -0.31 -13.38 8.71
N GLY A 205 0.46 -12.55 8.01
CA GLY A 205 1.36 -11.54 8.62
C GLY A 205 0.65 -10.54 9.53
N ARG A 206 -0.59 -10.16 9.21
CA ARG A 206 -1.40 -9.27 10.07
C ARG A 206 -1.85 -9.90 11.38
N HIS A 207 -2.12 -11.21 11.38
CA HIS A 207 -2.64 -11.91 12.56
C HIS A 207 -1.55 -12.53 13.43
N LEU A 208 -0.33 -12.66 12.90
CA LEU A 208 0.82 -13.20 13.62
C LEU A 208 1.87 -12.11 13.89
N PRO A 209 2.09 -11.74 15.17
CA PRO A 209 3.05 -10.68 15.53
C PRO A 209 4.48 -10.96 15.02
N GLU A 210 4.90 -12.22 15.03
CA GLU A 210 6.22 -12.67 14.53
C GLU A 210 6.40 -12.46 13.03
N LEU A 211 5.30 -12.42 12.28
CA LEU A 211 5.26 -12.18 10.83
C LEU A 211 4.76 -10.78 10.48
N GLY A 212 4.69 -9.87 11.47
CA GLY A 212 4.22 -8.49 11.27
C GLY A 212 5.04 -7.72 10.21
N TYR A 213 6.32 -8.09 10.04
CA TYR A 213 7.18 -7.53 8.98
C TYR A 213 6.65 -7.82 7.57
N LEU A 214 5.91 -8.92 7.34
CA LEU A 214 5.28 -9.21 6.05
C LEU A 214 4.15 -8.23 5.76
N ASN A 215 3.40 -7.79 6.78
CA ASN A 215 2.40 -6.74 6.57
C ASN A 215 3.05 -5.40 6.24
N VAL A 216 4.20 -5.10 6.85
CA VAL A 216 4.97 -3.87 6.54
C VAL A 216 5.55 -3.91 5.13
N LEU A 217 6.10 -5.04 4.70
CA LEU A 217 6.70 -5.20 3.36
C LEU A 217 5.65 -5.28 2.25
N LEU A 218 4.54 -5.99 2.51
CA LEU A 218 3.52 -6.28 1.49
C LEU A 218 2.35 -5.29 1.51
N GLY A 219 2.11 -4.59 2.62
CA GLY A 219 0.97 -3.72 2.84
C GLY A 219 1.10 -2.33 2.22
N VAL A 220 -0.02 -1.60 2.21
CA VAL A 220 -0.14 -0.21 1.73
C VAL A 220 -0.26 0.78 2.89
N ASP A 221 -0.45 0.28 4.11
CA ASP A 221 -0.65 1.12 5.28
C ASP A 221 0.62 1.92 5.61
N PRO A 222 0.52 3.21 5.97
CA PRO A 222 1.67 4.00 6.38
C PRO A 222 2.34 3.34 7.59
N VAL A 223 3.59 2.91 7.40
CA VAL A 223 4.36 2.12 8.37
C VAL A 223 4.74 2.95 9.60
N LEU A 224 4.89 4.26 9.42
CA LEU A 224 5.27 5.22 10.46
C LEU A 224 4.06 6.09 10.80
N SER A 225 3.88 6.37 12.10
CA SER A 225 2.93 7.39 12.54
C SER A 225 3.35 8.78 12.02
N PRO A 226 2.42 9.76 11.93
CA PRO A 226 2.72 11.09 11.38
C PRO A 226 3.96 11.73 12.02
N GLU A 227 4.08 11.71 13.34
CA GLU A 227 5.20 12.24 14.09
C GLU A 227 6.53 11.53 13.77
N GLN A 228 6.50 10.20 13.57
CA GLN A 228 7.66 9.41 13.20
C GLN A 228 8.11 9.72 11.77
N ARG A 229 7.16 9.87 10.84
CA ARG A 229 7.46 10.23 9.45
C ARG A 229 8.03 11.64 9.38
N PHE A 230 7.44 12.61 10.09
CA PHE A 230 7.97 13.97 10.17
C PHE A 230 9.39 13.97 10.74
N TYR A 231 9.62 13.30 11.89
CA TYR A 231 10.95 13.19 12.48
C TYR A 231 11.96 12.49 11.55
N GLN A 232 11.55 11.44 10.84
CA GLN A 232 12.41 10.75 9.88
C GLN A 232 12.82 11.66 8.71
N ARG A 233 11.92 12.53 8.22
CA ARG A 233 12.25 13.50 7.16
C ARG A 233 13.23 14.56 7.64
N LEU A 234 13.07 15.02 8.89
CA LEU A 234 14.04 15.91 9.54
C LEU A 234 15.43 15.26 9.65
N LEU A 235 15.49 13.98 10.04
CA LEU A 235 16.75 13.22 10.10
C LEU A 235 17.39 12.98 8.72
N ALA A 236 16.55 12.85 7.69
CA ALA A 236 16.97 12.68 6.31
C ALA A 236 17.41 14.00 5.64
N LEU A 237 17.32 15.14 6.34
CA LEU A 237 17.60 16.48 5.82
C LEU A 237 16.67 16.85 4.64
N ASP A 238 15.47 16.25 4.59
CA ASP A 238 14.48 16.39 3.54
C ASP A 238 13.48 17.49 3.93
N HIS A 239 13.94 18.73 3.77
CA HIS A 239 13.25 19.92 4.26
C HIS A 239 11.90 20.17 3.60
N GLU A 240 11.85 20.02 2.29
CA GLU A 240 10.66 20.29 1.47
C GLU A 240 9.57 19.29 1.85
N GLU A 241 9.88 18.00 1.89
CA GLU A 241 8.87 16.99 2.24
C GLU A 241 8.42 17.10 3.71
N ALA A 242 9.33 17.46 4.63
CA ALA A 242 8.96 17.72 6.02
C ALA A 242 8.00 18.91 6.16
N GLN A 243 8.23 19.98 5.40
CA GLN A 243 7.37 21.17 5.40
C GLN A 243 6.02 20.89 4.74
N ASP A 244 6.01 20.31 3.53
CA ASP A 244 4.80 19.92 2.81
C ASP A 244 3.91 19.02 3.67
N MET A 245 4.51 18.06 4.39
CA MET A 245 3.78 17.16 5.28
C MET A 245 3.04 17.91 6.39
N ILE A 246 3.70 18.90 7.01
CA ILE A 246 3.11 19.70 8.09
C ILE A 246 2.04 20.65 7.55
N GLU A 247 2.28 21.29 6.41
CA GLU A 247 1.29 22.16 5.75
C GLU A 247 0.04 21.39 5.35
N GLN A 248 0.20 20.20 4.75
CA GLN A 248 -0.93 19.34 4.38
C GLN A 248 -1.72 18.86 5.61
N HIS A 249 -1.02 18.48 6.69
CA HIS A 249 -1.67 18.04 7.92
C HIS A 249 -2.41 19.19 8.61
N ALA A 250 -1.81 20.39 8.63
CA ALA A 250 -2.43 21.61 9.15
C ALA A 250 -3.64 22.06 8.33
N ALA A 251 -3.60 21.93 7.01
CA ALA A 251 -4.74 22.20 6.14
C ALA A 251 -5.91 21.23 6.40
N ALA A 252 -5.61 19.96 6.72
CA ALA A 252 -6.62 18.93 6.95
C ALA A 252 -7.22 18.92 8.37
N HIS A 253 -6.40 19.13 9.40
CA HIS A 253 -6.80 18.97 10.81
C HIS A 253 -6.67 20.25 11.65
N GLY A 254 -6.08 21.30 11.09
CA GLY A 254 -5.80 22.56 11.78
C GLY A 254 -4.41 22.59 12.42
N VAL A 255 -3.88 23.82 12.60
CA VAL A 255 -2.53 24.05 13.14
C VAL A 255 -2.37 23.53 14.59
N ALA A 256 -3.39 23.73 15.44
CA ALA A 256 -3.34 23.26 16.82
C ALA A 256 -3.22 21.73 16.92
N ALA A 257 -4.02 21.00 16.13
CA ALA A 257 -3.93 19.53 16.05
C ALA A 257 -2.57 19.09 15.49
N THR A 258 -2.02 19.83 14.52
CA THR A 258 -0.70 19.54 13.95
C THR A 258 0.43 19.66 14.98
N PHE A 259 0.36 20.67 15.85
CA PHE A 259 1.32 20.83 16.94
C PHE A 259 1.22 19.68 17.95
N ASP A 260 0.02 19.32 18.37
CA ASP A 260 -0.24 18.32 19.42
C ASP A 260 0.00 16.87 18.93
N GLU A 261 -0.50 16.53 17.75
CA GLU A 261 -0.46 15.16 17.21
C GLU A 261 0.85 14.83 16.47
N VAL A 262 1.55 15.84 15.94
CA VAL A 262 2.71 15.61 15.05
C VAL A 262 3.99 16.25 15.58
N MET A 263 4.02 17.58 15.72
CA MET A 263 5.29 18.29 15.92
C MET A 263 5.86 18.12 17.34
N VAL A 264 5.03 18.21 18.40
CA VAL A 264 5.48 17.99 19.79
C VAL A 264 5.91 16.53 20.03
N PRO A 265 5.17 15.50 19.55
CA PRO A 265 5.64 14.12 19.60
C PRO A 265 6.94 13.90 18.82
N ALA A 266 7.13 14.55 17.67
CA ALA A 266 8.40 14.48 16.93
C ALA A 266 9.58 15.12 17.68
N LEU A 267 9.38 16.26 18.34
CA LEU A 267 10.39 16.86 19.23
C LEU A 267 10.72 15.94 20.41
N THR A 268 9.73 15.21 20.93
CA THR A 268 9.93 14.20 21.97
C THR A 268 10.83 13.07 21.48
N LEU A 269 10.62 12.58 20.24
CA LEU A 269 11.51 11.59 19.61
C LEU A 269 12.95 12.12 19.47
N ALA A 270 13.12 13.37 19.03
CA ALA A 270 14.43 14.01 18.95
C ALA A 270 15.14 14.10 20.31
N LYS A 271 14.43 14.52 21.37
CA LYS A 271 14.97 14.55 22.75
C LYS A 271 15.37 13.15 23.25
N LEU A 272 14.58 12.12 22.90
CA LEU A 272 14.87 10.74 23.25
C LEU A 272 16.15 10.22 22.58
N ASP A 273 16.35 10.49 21.29
CA ASP A 273 17.54 10.08 20.55
C ASP A 273 18.80 10.82 21.02
N ARG A 274 18.69 12.12 21.30
CA ARG A 274 19.76 12.90 21.95
C ARG A 274 20.18 12.27 23.27
N ARG A 275 19.21 11.90 24.12
CA ARG A 275 19.49 11.27 25.43
C ARG A 275 20.20 9.93 25.27
N LYS A 276 19.90 9.18 24.21
CA LYS A 276 20.57 7.92 23.88
C LYS A 276 21.96 8.12 23.25
N GLY A 277 22.37 9.35 22.97
CA GLY A 277 23.59 9.67 22.24
C GLY A 277 23.53 9.28 20.76
N ALA A 278 22.33 9.04 20.22
CA ALA A 278 22.12 8.66 18.83
C ALA A 278 22.03 9.86 17.88
N LEU A 279 21.84 11.07 18.42
CA LEU A 279 21.74 12.32 17.66
C LEU A 279 22.99 13.18 17.87
N GLU A 280 23.69 13.50 16.78
CA GLU A 280 24.85 14.38 16.79
C GLU A 280 24.45 15.84 17.05
N PRO A 281 25.20 16.64 17.84
CA PRO A 281 24.82 18.03 18.17
C PRO A 281 24.60 18.95 16.96
N SER A 282 25.34 18.73 15.87
CA SER A 282 25.20 19.46 14.60
C SER A 282 23.84 19.18 13.94
N ARG A 283 23.44 17.90 13.88
CA ARG A 283 22.13 17.46 13.37
C ARG A 283 20.99 17.93 14.26
N GLU A 284 21.15 17.84 15.58
CA GLU A 284 20.16 18.34 16.53
C GLU A 284 19.83 19.82 16.28
N ARG A 285 20.87 20.66 16.19
CA ARG A 285 20.69 22.09 15.92
C ARG A 285 19.95 22.35 14.62
N TYR A 286 20.33 21.63 13.57
CA TYR A 286 19.67 21.72 12.27
C TYR A 286 18.18 21.32 12.33
N ILE A 287 17.85 20.22 13.02
CA ILE A 287 16.47 19.78 13.20
C ILE A 287 15.65 20.87 13.89
N TYR A 288 16.17 21.43 14.99
CA TYR A 288 15.48 22.48 15.75
C TYR A 288 15.34 23.79 14.97
N GLU A 289 16.38 24.22 14.25
CA GLU A 289 16.29 25.40 13.39
C GLU A 289 15.22 25.25 12.31
N HIS A 290 15.14 24.08 11.67
CA HIS A 290 14.14 23.83 10.62
C HIS A 290 12.72 23.70 11.19
N VAL A 291 12.54 23.00 12.32
CA VAL A 291 11.23 22.92 12.98
C VAL A 291 10.77 24.31 13.42
N ARG A 292 11.67 25.13 13.98
CA ARG A 292 11.37 26.52 14.34
C ARG A 292 10.89 27.32 13.13
N ARG A 293 11.58 27.21 12.00
CA ARG A 293 11.19 27.87 10.75
C ARG A 293 9.80 27.44 10.27
N ILE A 294 9.49 26.14 10.29
CA ILE A 294 8.14 25.65 9.94
C ILE A 294 7.08 26.28 10.87
N VAL A 295 7.32 26.33 12.18
CA VAL A 295 6.39 26.97 13.13
C VAL A 295 6.22 28.46 12.83
N GLU A 296 7.29 29.15 12.44
CA GLU A 296 7.26 30.57 12.07
C GLU A 296 6.47 30.82 10.77
N GLU A 297 6.57 29.92 9.79
CA GLU A 297 5.88 30.02 8.48
C GLU A 297 4.39 29.62 8.53
N LEU A 298 3.98 28.73 9.44
CA LEU A 298 2.59 28.29 9.54
C LEU A 298 1.61 29.41 9.93
N GLU A 299 0.54 29.59 9.17
CA GLU A 299 -0.53 30.53 9.51
C GLU A 299 -1.55 29.90 10.46
N ALA A 300 -1.54 30.33 11.73
CA ALA A 300 -2.54 29.94 12.72
C ALA A 300 -3.64 31.00 12.84
N SER A 301 -4.89 30.57 13.02
CA SER A 301 -5.95 31.46 13.51
C SER A 301 -5.82 31.58 15.03
N PRO A 302 -5.41 32.73 15.58
CA PRO A 302 -5.27 32.88 17.02
C PRO A 302 -6.62 32.76 17.72
N ALA A 303 -6.59 32.36 19.00
CA ALA A 303 -7.78 32.37 19.84
C ALA A 303 -8.49 33.74 19.77
N ARG A 304 -9.82 33.73 19.65
CA ARG A 304 -10.62 34.96 19.43
C ARG A 304 -10.83 35.81 20.68
N GLU A 305 -10.57 35.28 21.87
CA GLU A 305 -10.82 35.97 23.13
C GLU A 305 -9.57 36.76 23.57
N ALA A 306 -9.75 38.06 23.78
CA ALA A 306 -8.73 38.92 24.39
C ALA A 306 -8.59 38.52 25.87
N GLY A 307 -7.51 37.83 26.20
CA GLY A 307 -7.18 37.41 27.55
C GLY A 307 -6.35 38.46 28.30
N ALA A 308 -5.81 38.02 29.43
CA ALA A 308 -4.74 38.73 30.12
C ALA A 308 -3.40 38.55 29.37
N PRO A 309 -2.43 39.47 29.49
CA PRO A 309 -1.09 39.28 28.92
C PRO A 309 -0.43 38.01 29.46
N VAL A 310 0.02 37.15 28.53
CA VAL A 310 0.57 35.82 28.78
C VAL A 310 2.04 35.77 28.38
N CYS A 311 2.89 35.28 29.28
CA CYS A 311 4.27 34.93 28.97
C CYS A 311 4.41 33.40 28.88
N VAL A 312 5.02 32.89 27.82
CA VAL A 312 5.37 31.46 27.70
C VAL A 312 6.88 31.32 27.82
N VAL A 313 7.33 30.45 28.72
CA VAL A 313 8.73 30.31 29.10
C VAL A 313 9.20 28.90 28.78
N ALA A 314 10.30 28.77 28.06
CA ALA A 314 10.93 27.49 27.81
C ALA A 314 11.60 26.96 29.09
N ALA A 315 11.29 25.72 29.47
CA ALA A 315 11.78 25.16 30.73
C ALA A 315 13.29 24.93 30.75
N HIS A 316 13.86 24.43 29.65
CA HIS A 316 15.26 24.03 29.66
C HIS A 316 15.98 24.18 28.31
N ASP A 317 15.46 23.59 27.25
CA ASP A 317 16.18 23.47 25.97
C ASP A 317 15.43 24.03 24.76
N GLU A 318 16.07 23.95 23.59
CA GLU A 318 15.53 24.51 22.34
C GLU A 318 14.20 23.85 21.93
N ALA A 319 14.00 22.57 22.23
CA ALA A 319 12.72 21.90 21.97
C ALA A 319 11.60 22.49 22.85
N ASP A 320 11.90 22.82 24.11
CA ASP A 320 10.96 23.51 25.00
C ASP A 320 10.62 24.92 24.49
N HIS A 321 11.61 25.60 23.89
CA HIS A 321 11.44 26.91 23.26
C HIS A 321 10.58 26.84 21.98
N ILE A 322 10.82 25.87 21.12
CA ILE A 322 9.99 25.63 19.93
C ILE A 322 8.54 25.33 20.32
N ALA A 323 8.33 24.50 21.35
CA ALA A 323 6.99 24.26 21.88
C ALA A 323 6.35 25.53 22.48
N ALA A 324 7.15 26.41 23.09
CA ALA A 324 6.66 27.70 23.55
C ALA A 324 6.24 28.62 22.39
N LEU A 325 6.97 28.61 21.28
CA LEU A 325 6.61 29.32 20.04
C LEU A 325 5.30 28.77 19.45
N MET A 326 5.11 27.46 19.45
CA MET A 326 3.86 26.82 19.00
C MET A 326 2.66 27.31 19.82
N VAL A 327 2.77 27.32 21.16
CA VAL A 327 1.72 27.84 22.04
C VAL A 327 1.46 29.32 21.77
N ALA A 328 2.53 30.13 21.64
CA ALA A 328 2.38 31.55 21.35
C ALA A 328 1.70 31.82 20.01
N LYS A 329 1.91 30.96 18.99
CA LYS A 329 1.27 31.05 17.67
C LYS A 329 -0.25 30.81 17.74
N LEU A 330 -0.73 30.05 18.72
CA LEU A 330 -2.15 29.78 18.95
C LEU A 330 -2.86 30.88 19.76
N LEU A 331 -2.10 31.79 20.36
CA LEU A 331 -2.60 32.85 21.25
C LEU A 331 -2.58 34.23 20.54
N PRO A 332 -3.36 35.22 21.04
CA PRO A 332 -3.36 36.57 20.46
C PRO A 332 -2.00 37.28 20.59
N ALA A 333 -1.38 37.62 19.45
CA ALA A 333 -0.03 38.21 19.38
C ALA A 333 0.16 39.51 20.17
N ALA A 334 -0.90 40.29 20.38
CA ALA A 334 -0.85 41.55 21.12
C ALA A 334 -0.53 41.36 22.62
N GLN A 335 -0.62 40.13 23.12
CA GLN A 335 -0.58 39.80 24.55
C GLN A 335 0.39 38.67 24.88
N THR A 336 1.10 38.12 23.90
CA THR A 336 2.01 36.99 24.10
C THR A 336 3.48 37.34 23.96
N GLY A 337 4.27 36.91 24.95
CA GLY A 337 5.73 36.95 24.90
C GLY A 337 6.32 35.56 25.10
N VAL A 338 7.28 35.17 24.24
CA VAL A 338 8.08 33.96 24.45
C VAL A 338 9.43 34.33 25.04
N LEU A 339 9.80 33.69 26.15
CA LEU A 339 11.09 33.87 26.80
C LEU A 339 12.01 32.67 26.48
N GLY A 340 13.28 32.97 26.23
CA GLY A 340 14.27 32.04 25.66
C GLY A 340 14.62 30.85 26.57
N ALA A 341 15.16 29.78 25.96
CA ALA A 341 15.65 28.60 26.66
C ALA A 341 16.84 28.93 27.58
N GLY A 342 16.80 28.42 28.82
CA GLY A 342 17.92 28.50 29.75
C GLY A 342 18.13 29.85 30.45
N ALA A 343 17.17 30.77 30.38
CA ALA A 343 17.19 32.00 31.18
C ALA A 343 17.09 31.68 32.68
N LEU A 344 17.78 32.45 33.53
CA LEU A 344 17.66 32.31 34.98
C LEU A 344 16.27 32.74 35.44
N ALA A 345 15.77 32.14 36.52
CA ALA A 345 14.46 32.49 37.09
C ALA A 345 14.33 34.00 37.41
N SER A 346 15.44 34.64 37.80
CA SER A 346 15.52 36.10 38.00
C SER A 346 15.24 36.89 36.73
N ASP A 347 15.80 36.44 35.60
CA ASP A 347 15.71 37.14 34.31
C ASP A 347 14.31 36.95 33.72
N ILE A 348 13.73 35.76 33.93
CA ILE A 348 12.34 35.46 33.55
C ILE A 348 11.37 36.32 34.36
N ALA A 349 11.56 36.43 35.68
CA ALA A 349 10.72 37.27 36.54
C ALA A 349 10.82 38.75 36.18
N GLN A 350 12.03 39.24 35.86
CA GLN A 350 12.24 40.60 35.39
C GLN A 350 11.55 40.84 34.04
N ALA A 351 11.76 39.97 33.06
CA ALA A 351 11.16 40.10 31.72
C ALA A 351 9.62 39.99 31.75
N ALA A 352 9.08 39.13 32.62
CA ALA A 352 7.64 39.03 32.85
C ALA A 352 7.07 40.31 33.50
N GLY A 353 7.81 40.90 34.45
CA GLY A 353 7.45 42.17 35.09
C GLY A 353 7.46 43.36 34.11
N GLU A 354 8.48 43.44 33.25
CA GLU A 354 8.58 44.47 32.20
C GLU A 354 7.42 44.39 31.20
N ARG A 355 7.00 43.17 30.84
CA ARG A 355 5.88 42.91 29.92
C ARG A 355 4.51 42.94 30.60
N ARG A 356 4.45 43.13 31.92
CA ARG A 356 3.21 43.07 32.73
C ARG A 356 2.41 41.79 32.51
N CYS A 357 3.09 40.66 32.36
CA CYS A 357 2.43 39.36 32.19
C CYS A 357 1.65 38.99 33.46
N GLU A 358 0.36 38.68 33.31
CA GLU A 358 -0.50 38.23 34.42
C GLU A 358 -0.45 36.71 34.58
N VAL A 359 -0.18 35.98 33.50
CA VAL A 359 -0.08 34.52 33.48
C VAL A 359 1.25 34.11 32.86
N VAL A 360 1.95 33.18 33.52
CA VAL A 360 3.18 32.57 33.01
C VAL A 360 2.93 31.10 32.76
N PHE A 361 3.10 30.65 31.52
CA PHE A 361 3.12 29.24 31.17
C PHE A 361 4.56 28.75 31.05
N ILE A 362 4.84 27.57 31.62
CA ILE A 362 6.12 26.89 31.45
C ILE A 362 5.92 25.79 30.39
N SER A 363 6.62 25.92 29.28
CA SER A 363 6.67 24.93 28.20
C SER A 363 7.76 23.92 28.48
N ALA A 364 7.41 22.64 28.53
CA ALA A 364 8.38 21.58 28.79
C ALA A 364 7.99 20.30 28.01
N VAL A 365 8.83 19.90 27.06
CA VAL A 365 8.63 18.72 26.22
C VAL A 365 9.19 17.47 26.93
N PRO A 366 8.44 16.35 26.99
CA PRO A 366 8.91 15.07 27.55
C PRO A 366 10.26 14.61 26.95
N PRO A 367 11.04 13.75 27.65
CA PRO A 367 10.67 12.93 28.81
C PRO A 367 10.93 13.52 30.21
N ASN A 368 11.44 14.75 30.36
CA ASN A 368 11.80 15.32 31.69
C ASN A 368 11.04 16.61 32.03
N ALA A 369 9.90 16.82 31.39
CA ALA A 369 9.11 18.05 31.52
C ALA A 369 8.87 18.46 32.99
N ALA A 370 8.44 17.51 33.82
CA ALA A 370 8.13 17.75 35.23
C ALA A 370 9.36 18.06 36.10
N HIS A 371 10.54 17.53 35.76
CA HIS A 371 11.76 17.77 36.54
C HIS A 371 12.23 19.21 36.33
N TYR A 372 12.28 19.70 35.10
CA TYR A 372 12.75 21.04 34.79
C TYR A 372 11.75 22.14 35.17
N ALA A 373 10.44 21.89 35.00
CA ALA A 373 9.40 22.82 35.40
C ALA A 373 9.37 23.09 36.91
N GLY A 374 9.88 22.18 37.75
CA GLY A 374 9.93 22.37 39.20
C GLY A 374 11.06 23.26 39.72
N TYR A 375 12.03 23.63 38.88
CA TYR A 375 13.16 24.51 39.26
C TYR A 375 13.00 25.97 38.80
N LEU A 376 11.93 26.26 38.04
CA LEU A 376 11.52 27.59 37.60
C LEU A 376 10.37 28.07 38.47
#